data_AF-A8SB08-F1
#
_entry.id   AF-A8SB08-F1
#
_cell.length_a   1.000
_cell.length_b   1.000
_cell.length_c   1.000
_cell.angle_alpha   90.00
_cell.angle_beta   90.00
_cell.angle_gamma   90.00
#
_symmetry.space_group_name_H-M   'P 1'
#
loop_
_entity.id
_entity.type
_entity.pdbx_description
1 polymer ?
#
loop_
_entity_poly.entity_id
_entity_poly.type
_entity_poly.pdbx_seq_one_letter_code
_entity_poly.pdbx_strand_id
1 'polypeptide(L)' 'MRETHTGNPIDERCKAAGISRRELCRRAGLSYRTVESWCAGHRKSPDVYQLWRVAKVLGCQIEDLLDPERIADDTSESE' A
#
# COMPACT_ATOMS: atom_id res chain seq x y z
N MET A 1 6.42 -0.39 -23.74
CA MET A 1 7.10 0.37 -22.67
C MET A 1 6.45 -0.07 -21.36
N ARG A 2 7.21 -0.69 -20.44
CA ARG A 2 6.70 -0.96 -19.09
C ARG A 2 7.00 0.29 -18.28
N GLU A 3 5.95 0.96 -17.82
CA GLU A 3 6.08 2.15 -16.97
C GLU A 3 6.63 1.71 -15.62
N THR A 4 7.90 2.00 -15.36
CA THR A 4 8.50 1.82 -14.05
C THR A 4 7.88 2.86 -13.11
N HIS A 5 6.77 2.52 -12.46
CA HIS A 5 6.23 3.32 -11.35
C HIS A 5 7.20 3.20 -10.18
N THR A 6 8.16 4.12 -10.09
CA THR A 6 9.13 4.20 -8.99
C THR A 6 8.47 4.62 -7.65
N GLY A 7 7.16 4.91 -7.65
CA GLY A 7 6.40 5.32 -6.48
C GLY A 7 5.56 4.18 -5.89
N ASN A 8 5.54 4.07 -4.56
CA ASN A 8 4.59 3.18 -3.89
C ASN A 8 3.14 3.65 -4.15
N PRO A 9 2.19 2.74 -4.49
CA PRO A 9 0.82 3.12 -4.85
C PRO A 9 0.05 3.87 -3.75
N ILE A 10 0.42 3.67 -2.48
CA ILE A 10 -0.15 4.40 -1.34
C ILE A 10 0.33 5.87 -1.34
N ASP A 11 1.60 6.10 -1.66
CA ASP A 11 2.19 7.45 -1.67
C ASP A 11 1.60 8.30 -2.79
N GLU A 12 1.39 7.72 -3.95
CA GLU A 12 0.78 8.39 -5.10
C GLU A 12 -0.67 8.79 -4.80
N ARG A 13 -1.43 7.90 -4.16
CA ARG A 13 -2.80 8.18 -3.77
C ARG A 13 -2.90 9.18 -2.62
N CYS A 14 -1.97 9.18 -1.67
CA CYS A 14 -1.87 10.24 -0.67
C CYS A 14 -1.68 11.61 -1.34
N LYS A 15 -0.78 11.69 -2.35
CA LYS A 15 -0.57 12.92 -3.12
C LYS A 15 -1.83 13.34 -3.87
N ALA A 16 -2.50 12.41 -4.57
CA ALA A 16 -3.72 12.67 -5.31
C ALA A 16 -4.88 13.13 -4.40
N ALA A 17 -4.99 12.55 -3.21
CA ALA A 17 -5.98 12.92 -2.21
C ALA A 17 -5.61 14.18 -1.40
N GLY A 18 -4.43 14.77 -1.61
CA GLY A 18 -3.96 15.95 -0.89
C GLY A 18 -3.74 15.73 0.61
N ILE A 19 -3.47 14.48 1.04
CA ILE A 19 -3.26 14.14 2.45
C ILE A 19 -1.82 13.65 2.70
N SER A 20 -1.33 13.88 3.92
CA SER A 20 -0.05 13.31 4.34
C SER A 20 -0.20 11.84 4.73
N ARG A 21 0.91 11.10 4.69
CA ARG A 21 0.98 9.71 5.18
C ARG A 21 0.55 9.58 6.65
N ARG A 22 0.85 10.59 7.48
CA ARG A 22 0.41 10.67 8.88
C ARG A 22 -1.12 10.81 8.99
N GLU A 23 -1.70 11.63 8.11
CA GLU A 23 -3.14 11.80 8.05
C GLU A 23 -3.85 10.51 7.64
N LEU A 24 -3.32 9.82 6.64
CA LEU A 24 -3.81 8.50 6.23
C LEU A 24 -3.82 7.52 7.41
N CYS A 25 -2.70 7.40 8.13
CA CYS A 25 -2.58 6.51 9.29
C CYS A 25 -3.64 6.81 10.36
N ARG A 26 -3.81 8.10 10.68
CA ARG A 26 -4.80 8.54 11.67
C ARG A 26 -6.22 8.18 11.25
N ARG A 27 -6.60 8.42 9.99
CA ARG A 27 -7.94 8.11 9.47
C ARG A 27 -8.20 6.61 9.33
N ALA A 28 -7.17 5.83 8.98
CA ALA A 28 -7.27 4.37 8.84
C ALA A 28 -7.19 3.62 10.18
N GLY A 29 -6.82 4.30 11.27
CA GLY A 29 -6.58 3.66 12.56
C GLY A 29 -5.40 2.69 12.52
N LEU A 30 -4.31 3.09 11.84
CA LEU A 30 -3.08 2.32 11.69
C LEU A 30 -1.89 3.07 12.29
N SER A 31 -0.87 2.33 12.72
CA SER A 31 0.38 2.94 13.14
C SER A 31 1.16 3.46 11.93
N TYR A 32 1.91 4.55 12.10
CA TYR A 32 2.78 5.07 11.05
C TYR A 32 3.80 4.02 10.58
N ARG A 33 4.38 3.27 11.52
CA ARG A 33 5.34 2.18 11.24
C ARG A 33 4.74 1.08 10.37
N THR A 34 3.46 0.78 10.53
CA THR A 34 2.75 -0.22 9.70
C THR A 34 2.72 0.21 8.24
N VAL A 35 2.30 1.45 7.98
CA VAL A 35 2.20 1.99 6.62
C VAL A 35 3.59 2.22 6.02
N GLU A 36 4.54 2.72 6.81
CA GLU A 36 5.94 2.87 6.39
C GLU A 36 6.57 1.53 5.97
N SER A 37 6.33 0.46 6.73
CA SER A 37 6.81 -0.89 6.39
C SER A 37 6.22 -1.42 5.08
N TRP A 38 4.98 -1.07 4.74
CA TRP A 38 4.38 -1.36 3.44
C TRP A 38 5.03 -0.54 2.33
N CYS A 39 5.18 0.78 2.54
CA CYS A 39 5.76 1.69 1.55
C CYS A 39 7.22 1.35 1.21
N ALA A 40 8.01 0.98 2.23
CA ALA A 40 9.39 0.54 2.08
C ALA A 40 9.52 -0.90 1.56
N GLY A 41 8.40 -1.61 1.43
CA GLY A 41 8.41 -2.99 0.95
C GLY A 41 8.98 -4.02 1.93
N HIS A 42 9.07 -3.69 3.21
CA HIS A 42 9.53 -4.61 4.25
C HIS A 42 8.47 -5.63 4.68
N ARG A 43 7.18 -5.28 4.52
CA ARG A 43 6.07 -6.19 4.81
C ARG A 43 5.42 -6.60 3.51
N LYS A 44 5.60 -7.88 3.17
CA LYS A 44 5.21 -8.49 1.89
C LYS A 44 3.69 -8.71 1.79
N SER A 45 3.03 -9.10 2.90
CA SER A 45 1.59 -9.40 2.92
C SER A 45 0.87 -8.60 4.02
N PRO A 46 0.33 -7.41 3.70
CA PRO A 46 -0.56 -6.69 4.59
C PRO A 46 -1.83 -7.50 4.92
N ASP A 47 -2.36 -7.30 6.12
CA ASP A 47 -3.70 -7.82 6.43
C ASP A 47 -4.76 -7.12 5.55
N VAL A 48 -5.69 -7.90 4.97
CA VAL A 48 -6.68 -7.41 4.01
C VAL A 48 -7.61 -6.34 4.58
N TYR A 49 -7.96 -6.42 5.88
CA TYR A 49 -8.78 -5.40 6.53
C TYR A 49 -8.00 -4.12 6.81
N GLN A 50 -6.68 -4.21 7.01
CA GLN A 50 -5.82 -3.04 7.08
C GLN A 50 -5.72 -2.33 5.71
N LEU A 51 -5.57 -3.09 4.62
CA LEU A 51 -5.62 -2.56 3.25
C LEU A 51 -6.97 -1.93 2.92
N TRP A 52 -8.07 -2.61 3.25
CA TRP A 52 -9.42 -2.09 3.05
C TRP A 52 -9.65 -0.74 3.75
N ARG A 53 -9.15 -0.56 4.99
CA ARG A 53 -9.25 0.71 5.70
C ARG A 53 -8.49 1.83 5.00
N VAL A 54 -7.30 1.54 4.47
CA VAL A 54 -6.53 2.50 3.68
C VAL A 54 -7.25 2.86 2.38
N ALA A 55 -7.77 1.86 1.66
CA ALA A 55 -8.54 2.04 0.43
C ALA A 55 -9.77 2.93 0.67
N LYS A 56 -10.50 2.69 1.77
CA LYS A 56 -11.66 3.51 2.18
C LYS A 56 -11.29 4.97 2.43
N VAL A 57 -10.15 5.24 3.06
CA VAL A 57 -9.69 6.61 3.32
C VAL A 57 -9.27 7.31 2.02
N LEU A 58 -8.64 6.58 1.11
CA LEU A 58 -8.15 7.10 -0.17
C LEU A 58 -9.21 7.13 -1.27
N GLY A 59 -10.39 6.53 -1.04
CA GLY A 59 -11.47 6.48 -2.01
C GLY A 59 -11.17 5.59 -3.22
N CYS A 60 -10.35 4.55 -3.05
CA CYS A 60 -9.98 3.61 -4.12
C CYS A 60 -10.40 2.17 -3.79
N GLN A 61 -10.17 1.24 -4.72
CA GLN A 61 -10.30 -0.20 -4.46
C GLN A 61 -9.05 -0.72 -3.75
N ILE A 62 -9.01 -2.01 -3.37
CA ILE A 62 -7.83 -2.58 -2.70
C ILE A 62 -6.74 -2.89 -3.72
N GLU A 63 -7.13 -3.37 -4.89
CA GLU A 63 -6.31 -3.73 -6.04
C GLU A 63 -5.42 -2.57 -6.49
N ASP A 64 -5.95 -1.37 -6.35
CA ASP A 64 -5.27 -0.10 -6.55
C ASP A 64 -4.03 0.11 -5.64
N LEU A 65 -4.01 -0.52 -4.47
CA LEU A 65 -2.94 -0.42 -3.48
C LEU A 65 -1.92 -1.57 -3.58
N LEU A 66 -2.20 -2.55 -4.43
CA LEU A 66 -1.35 -3.72 -4.62
C LEU A 66 -0.27 -3.42 -5.66
N ASP A 67 0.88 -4.05 -5.46
CA ASP A 67 1.99 -4.02 -6.40
C ASP A 67 2.18 -5.44 -6.98
N PRO A 68 1.79 -5.68 -8.25
CA PRO A 68 1.86 -6.99 -8.89
C PRO A 68 3.27 -7.58 -8.91
N GLU A 69 4.31 -6.75 -9.04
CA GLU A 69 5.70 -7.22 -9.08
C GLU A 69 6.13 -7.76 -7.70
N ARG A 70 5.53 -7.25 -6.63
CA ARG A 70 5.78 -7.70 -5.25
C ARG A 70 4.95 -8.92 -4.84
N ILE A 71 3.85 -9.20 -5.55
CA ILE A 71 3.03 -10.39 -5.34
C ILE A 71 3.68 -11.63 -5.97
N ALA A 72 4.32 -11.48 -7.13
CA ALA A 72 4.91 -12.60 -7.87
C ALA A 72 6.07 -13.30 -7.11
N ASP A 73 6.77 -12.57 -6.25
CA ASP A 73 7.90 -13.06 -5.43
C ASP A 73 7.49 -14.08 -4.33
N ASP A 74 6.19 -14.23 -4.03
CA ASP A 74 5.68 -15.14 -2.98
C ASP A 74 5.35 -16.54 -3.53
N THR A 75 5.28 -16.71 -4.86
CA THR A 75 4.95 -17.99 -5.51
C THR A 75 6.15 -18.94 -5.70
N SER A 76 7.36 -18.54 -5.29
CA SER A 76 8.60 -19.32 -5.54
C SER A 76 9.13 -20.11 -4.35
N GLU A 77 8.41 -20.26 -3.24
CA GLU A 77 8.81 -21.14 -2.13
C GLU A 77 7.63 -21.95 -1.60
N SER A 78 7.44 -23.14 -2.18
CA SER A 78 6.92 -24.35 -1.52
C SER A 78 7.20 -25.54 -2.44
N GLU A 79 8.47 -25.96 -2.51
CA GLU A 79 8.86 -27.34 -2.85
C GLU A 79 9.60 -27.96 -1.66
#